data_AF-A0A7J9RSH3-F1
#
_entry.id   AF-A0A7J9RSH3-F1
#
_cell.length_a   1.000
_cell.length_b   1.000
_cell.length_c   1.000
_cell.angle_alpha   90.00
_cell.angle_beta   90.00
_cell.angle_gamma   90.00
#
_symmetry.space_group_name_H-M   'P 1'
#
loop_
_entity.id
_entity.type
_entity.pdbx_description
1 polymer ?
#
loop_
_entity_poly.entity_id
_entity_poly.type
_entity_poly.pdbx_seq_one_letter_code
_entity_poly.pdbx_strand_id
1 'polypeptide(L)'
;MIIHVYNQTQIYLPVQNYSAINSTSPFRIFGNIVILKYPNSTLSYKTSIRNEIKINEPYNITVSVIIPDSTYVTYISTLPTSVTVSNNLLNLTFYASNLTLIYASNLTTSGNNSFYSLLLLITFALSLISTGILSFLLVRNLRRGRVEEPILVSGLDERDKLILEAISKGADSIAKISKLTGLSRATVYRRVKKLISLGYVREIREGNKIRYEENKKE
;
A
#
# COMPACT_ATOMS: atom_id res chain seq x y z
N MET A 1 8.11 18.75 36.27
CA MET A 1 7.86 20.05 36.90
C MET A 1 8.71 20.16 38.14
N ILE A 2 9.27 21.34 38.42
CA ILE A 2 10.07 21.60 39.61
C ILE A 2 9.39 22.75 40.34
N ILE A 3 9.14 22.60 41.64
CA ILE A 3 8.57 23.62 42.52
C ILE A 3 9.60 23.92 43.60
N HIS A 4 9.97 25.19 43.75
CA HIS A 4 10.75 25.68 44.87
C HIS A 4 9.83 26.39 45.84
N VAL A 5 9.87 25.95 47.10
CA VAL A 5 8.98 26.45 48.14
C VAL A 5 9.77 27.14 49.22
N TYR A 6 9.42 28.41 49.45
CA TYR A 6 10.11 29.28 50.38
C TYR A 6 9.29 29.43 51.66
N ASN A 7 9.94 29.24 52.81
CA ASN A 7 9.39 29.43 54.16
C ASN A 7 8.12 28.62 54.50
N GLN A 8 7.77 27.62 53.68
CA GLN A 8 6.61 26.75 53.89
C GLN A 8 7.03 25.29 53.89
N THR A 9 6.25 24.46 54.58
CA THR A 9 6.45 23.02 54.72
C THR A 9 5.33 22.21 54.08
N GLN A 10 4.28 22.84 53.60
CA GLN A 10 3.16 22.19 52.92
C GLN A 10 3.11 22.67 51.49
N ILE A 11 2.72 21.80 50.55
CA ILE A 11 2.59 22.11 49.13
C ILE A 11 1.43 21.32 48.56
N TYR A 12 0.57 21.97 47.80
CA TYR A 12 -0.45 21.31 47.00
C TYR A 12 0.10 20.89 45.64
N LEU A 13 0.00 19.60 45.33
CA LEU A 13 0.28 19.07 44.02
C LEU A 13 -0.96 19.25 43.13
N PRO A 14 -0.87 20.03 42.04
CA PRO A 14 -1.99 20.26 41.12
C PRO A 14 -2.56 19.00 40.43
N VAL A 15 -1.95 17.82 40.61
CA VAL A 15 -2.32 16.59 39.90
C VAL A 15 -2.02 15.33 40.70
N GLN A 16 -2.88 14.32 40.54
CA GLN A 16 -2.83 13.04 41.27
C GLN A 16 -1.87 12.01 40.66
N ASN A 17 -1.57 12.09 39.36
CA ASN A 17 -0.66 11.15 38.67
C ASN A 17 0.77 11.70 38.64
N TYR A 18 1.44 11.66 39.78
CA TYR A 18 2.86 12.00 39.89
C TYR A 18 3.73 10.74 39.88
N SER A 19 4.91 10.83 39.28
CA SER A 19 5.96 9.83 39.29
C SER A 19 7.31 10.49 39.56
N ALA A 20 8.25 9.73 40.13
CA ALA A 20 9.62 10.20 40.44
C ALA A 20 9.66 11.51 41.25
N ILE A 21 9.00 11.53 42.42
CA ILE A 21 9.10 12.66 43.35
C ILE A 21 10.48 12.63 44.02
N ASN A 22 11.26 13.67 43.78
CA ASN A 22 12.52 13.93 44.45
C ASN A 22 12.41 15.25 45.23
N SER A 23 12.92 15.26 46.45
CA SER A 23 12.89 16.45 47.31
C SER A 23 14.23 16.60 48.02
N THR A 24 14.66 17.84 48.25
CA THR A 24 15.84 18.15 49.08
C THR A 24 15.58 17.95 50.58
N SER A 25 14.31 17.92 51.00
CA SER A 25 13.89 17.62 52.36
C SER A 25 13.15 16.28 52.42
N PRO A 26 13.28 15.48 53.50
CA PRO A 26 12.36 14.39 53.77
C PRO A 26 10.91 14.88 53.71
N PHE A 27 10.02 14.08 53.12
CA PHE A 27 8.63 14.46 52.91
C PHE A 27 7.69 13.29 53.18
N ARG A 28 6.43 13.62 53.46
CA ARG A 28 5.30 12.69 53.51
C ARG A 28 4.22 13.18 52.58
N ILE A 29 3.54 12.25 51.91
CA ILE A 29 2.45 12.59 50.99
C ILE A 29 1.13 12.14 51.60
N PHE A 30 0.15 13.05 51.59
CA PHE A 30 -1.23 12.80 51.99
C PHE A 30 -2.15 13.23 50.84
N GLY A 31 -2.52 12.28 49.98
CA GLY A 31 -3.28 12.59 48.77
C GLY A 31 -2.51 13.55 47.85
N ASN A 32 -3.04 14.76 47.66
CA ASN A 32 -2.41 15.80 46.84
C ASN A 32 -1.48 16.73 47.64
N ILE A 33 -1.32 16.54 48.94
CA ILE A 33 -0.53 17.43 49.79
C ILE A 33 0.80 16.77 50.11
N VAL A 34 1.89 17.48 49.86
CA VAL A 34 3.25 17.10 50.27
C VAL A 34 3.62 17.90 51.50
N ILE A 35 3.93 17.20 52.58
CA ILE A 35 4.42 17.78 53.83
C ILE A 35 5.93 17.53 53.91
N LEU A 36 6.70 18.59 53.82
CA LEU A 36 8.15 18.65 53.93
C LEU A 36 8.56 18.84 55.38
N LYS A 37 9.62 18.14 55.80
CA LYS A 37 10.19 18.30 57.15
C LYS A 37 10.82 19.68 57.38
N TYR A 38 11.43 20.26 56.35
CA TYR A 38 12.14 21.54 56.44
C TYR A 38 11.60 22.58 55.43
N PRO A 39 11.50 23.87 55.83
CA PRO A 39 11.18 24.95 54.92
C PRO A 39 12.31 25.20 53.91
N ASN A 40 12.06 25.98 52.85
CA ASN A 40 13.06 26.31 51.82
C ASN A 40 13.55 25.08 51.04
N SER A 41 12.65 24.17 50.71
CA SER A 41 12.97 22.94 50.00
C SER A 41 12.50 22.97 48.54
N THR A 42 13.18 22.16 47.72
CA THR A 42 12.87 22.01 46.30
C THR A 42 12.23 20.66 46.09
N LEU A 43 11.06 20.65 45.46
CA LEU A 43 10.30 19.47 45.10
C LEU A 43 10.28 19.34 43.57
N SER A 44 10.88 18.28 43.06
CA SER A 44 10.85 17.94 41.64
C SER A 44 10.03 16.69 41.43
N TYR A 45 9.09 16.73 40.48
CA TYR A 45 8.31 15.55 40.15
C TYR A 45 7.90 15.54 38.68
N LYS A 46 7.69 14.34 38.16
CA LYS A 46 7.15 14.13 36.81
C LYS A 46 5.66 13.87 36.93
N THR A 47 4.89 14.40 36.00
CA THR A 47 3.45 14.18 35.97
C THR A 47 2.95 14.31 34.55
N SER A 48 1.91 13.54 34.23
CA SER A 48 1.25 13.60 32.93
C SER A 48 0.04 14.50 33.07
N ILE A 49 0.16 15.72 32.54
CA ILE A 49 -0.90 16.74 32.58
C ILE A 49 -1.46 16.89 31.18
N ARG A 50 -2.79 16.84 31.07
CA ARG A 50 -3.50 17.12 29.83
C ARG A 50 -4.00 18.56 29.89
N ASN A 51 -3.37 19.40 29.09
CA ASN A 51 -3.80 20.72 28.67
C ASN A 51 -3.77 21.85 29.70
N GLU A 52 -4.02 21.59 30.99
CA GLU A 52 -4.16 22.65 31.98
C GLU A 52 -3.38 22.38 33.27
N ILE A 53 -2.60 23.36 33.70
CA ILE A 53 -1.91 23.39 34.99
C ILE A 53 -2.50 24.54 35.80
N LYS A 54 -3.11 24.21 36.93
CA LYS A 54 -3.68 25.18 37.88
C LYS A 54 -3.01 25.03 39.24
N ILE A 55 -2.33 26.08 39.68
CA ILE A 55 -1.71 26.19 40.99
C ILE A 55 -2.34 27.38 41.69
N ASN A 56 -2.80 27.17 42.92
CA ASN A 56 -3.37 28.21 43.76
C ASN A 56 -2.89 27.97 45.18
N GLU A 57 -1.85 28.69 45.57
CA GLU A 57 -1.24 28.61 46.89
C GLU A 57 -1.46 29.92 47.65
N PRO A 58 -1.62 29.90 48.98
CA PRO A 58 -1.77 31.11 49.79
C PRO A 58 -0.47 31.93 49.91
N TYR A 59 0.61 31.49 49.29
CA TYR A 59 1.94 32.11 49.32
C TYR A 59 2.62 32.03 47.96
N ASN A 60 3.61 32.90 47.73
CA ASN A 60 4.37 32.89 46.48
C ASN A 60 5.36 31.71 46.43
N ILE A 61 5.36 31.02 45.29
CA ILE A 61 6.30 29.93 45.01
C ILE A 61 6.97 30.16 43.66
N THR A 62 8.17 29.59 43.50
CA THR A 62 8.82 29.53 42.19
C THR A 62 8.48 28.20 41.54
N VAL A 63 7.77 28.24 40.41
CA VAL A 63 7.35 27.06 39.66
C VAL A 63 8.07 27.03 38.32
N SER A 64 8.81 25.95 38.07
CA SER A 64 9.44 25.67 36.77
C SER A 64 8.68 24.55 36.06
N VAL A 65 7.95 24.93 35.02
CA VAL A 65 7.21 24.04 34.14
C VAL A 65 8.11 23.68 32.96
N ILE A 66 8.36 22.38 32.80
CA ILE A 66 9.17 21.84 31.71
C ILE A 66 8.25 21.04 30.81
N ILE A 67 8.03 21.52 29.59
CA ILE A 67 7.16 20.93 28.56
C ILE A 67 7.92 20.78 27.25
N PRO A 68 7.51 19.89 26.32
CA PRO A 68 8.13 19.81 25.00
C PRO A 68 8.06 21.16 24.25
N ASP A 69 9.10 21.49 23.49
CA ASP A 69 9.16 22.71 22.67
C ASP A 69 8.12 22.74 21.52
N SER A 70 7.57 21.58 21.16
CA SER A 70 6.46 21.41 20.21
C SER A 70 5.08 21.76 20.77
N THR A 71 5.01 22.28 21.99
CA THR A 71 3.76 22.71 22.63
C THR A 71 3.48 24.19 22.36
N TYR A 72 2.21 24.51 22.12
CA TYR A 72 1.73 25.89 22.02
C TYR A 72 1.06 26.27 23.33
N VAL A 73 1.52 27.37 23.92
CA VAL A 73 0.90 27.92 25.11
C VAL A 73 -0.26 28.82 24.69
N THR A 74 -1.49 28.43 25.05
CA THR A 74 -2.72 29.14 24.70
C THR A 74 -3.03 30.26 25.68
N TYR A 75 -2.74 30.03 26.96
CA TYR A 75 -3.03 30.99 28.01
C TYR A 75 -2.06 30.86 29.17
N ILE A 76 -1.62 31.99 29.71
CA ILE A 76 -0.81 32.10 30.92
C ILE A 76 -1.38 33.22 31.77
N SER A 77 -1.71 32.93 33.04
CA SER A 77 -2.25 33.94 33.95
C SER A 77 -1.21 34.92 34.48
N THR A 78 0.07 34.51 34.53
CA THR A 78 1.17 35.30 35.10
C THR A 78 2.39 35.25 34.17
N LEU A 79 3.10 36.36 34.03
CA LEU A 79 4.27 36.40 33.15
C LEU A 79 5.42 35.52 33.71
N PRO A 80 6.11 34.75 32.84
CA PRO A 80 7.27 33.99 33.26
C PRO A 80 8.43 34.94 33.60
N THR A 81 9.17 34.60 34.66
CA THR A 81 10.41 35.30 35.03
C THR A 81 11.57 34.88 34.13
N SER A 82 11.54 33.65 33.60
CA SER A 82 12.49 33.20 32.60
C SER A 82 11.85 32.18 31.65
N VAL A 83 12.31 32.22 30.40
CA VAL A 83 11.92 31.30 29.33
C VAL A 83 13.18 30.82 28.65
N THR A 84 13.44 29.52 28.71
CA THR A 84 14.61 28.92 28.06
C THR A 84 14.19 27.67 27.28
N VAL A 85 14.82 27.46 26.12
CA VAL A 85 14.61 26.26 25.30
C VAL A 85 15.92 25.51 25.23
N SER A 86 15.93 24.26 25.67
CA SER A 86 17.11 23.39 25.65
C SER A 86 16.67 21.94 25.42
N ASN A 87 17.37 21.22 24.55
CA ASN A 87 17.12 19.78 24.28
C ASN A 87 15.65 19.46 23.95
N ASN A 88 15.00 20.25 23.09
CA ASN A 88 13.58 20.11 22.73
C ASN A 88 12.59 20.24 23.90
N LEU A 89 13.03 20.87 25.00
CA LEU A 89 12.22 21.16 26.16
C LEU A 89 12.17 22.68 26.36
N LEU A 90 10.95 23.20 26.45
CA LEU A 90 10.63 24.54 26.88
C LEU A 90 10.54 24.54 28.42
N ASN A 91 11.41 25.32 29.04
CA ASN A 91 11.44 25.55 30.48
C ASN A 91 10.92 26.96 30.80
N LEU A 92 9.79 27.02 31.49
CA LEU A 92 9.12 28.24 31.91
C LEU A 92 9.19 28.35 33.42
N THR A 93 9.85 29.38 33.93
CA THR A 93 9.90 29.65 35.36
C THR A 93 8.96 30.81 35.71
N PHE A 94 8.16 30.61 36.75
CA PHE A 94 7.18 31.57 37.25
C PHE A 94 7.45 31.85 38.73
N TYR A 95 7.21 33.08 39.17
CA TYR A 95 7.15 33.44 40.57
C TYR A 95 5.75 33.99 40.87
N ALA A 96 4.88 33.14 41.43
CA ALA A 96 3.48 33.47 41.64
C ALA A 96 2.86 32.64 42.76
N SER A 97 1.78 33.15 43.36
CA SER A 97 0.88 32.40 44.24
C SER A 97 -0.19 31.66 43.43
N ASN A 98 -0.66 32.27 42.34
CA ASN A 98 -1.61 31.69 41.40
C ASN A 98 -1.01 31.56 39.99
N LEU A 99 -1.07 30.36 39.42
CA LEU A 99 -0.62 30.08 38.06
C LEU A 99 -1.65 29.20 37.36
N THR A 100 -2.20 29.72 36.26
CA THR A 100 -2.99 28.95 35.29
C THR A 100 -2.25 28.97 33.97
N LEU A 101 -1.81 27.80 33.53
CA LEU A 101 -1.12 27.60 32.27
C LEU A 101 -1.93 26.60 31.43
N ILE A 102 -2.45 27.07 30.30
CA ILE A 102 -3.15 26.22 29.32
C ILE A 102 -2.24 26.08 28.12
N TYR A 103 -1.90 24.84 27.79
CA TYR A 103 -1.06 24.51 26.65
C TYR A 103 -1.70 23.39 25.84
N ALA A 104 -1.44 23.40 24.53
CA ALA A 104 -1.81 22.33 23.62
C ALA A 104 -0.52 21.73 23.06
N SER A 105 -0.38 20.40 23.15
CA SER A 105 0.63 19.72 22.36
C SER A 105 0.09 19.49 20.95
N ASN A 106 0.93 19.75 19.95
CA ASN A 106 0.74 19.06 18.68
C ASN A 106 1.05 17.59 18.95
N LEU A 107 0.03 16.83 19.37
CA LEU A 107 -0.01 15.40 19.15
C LEU A 107 -0.04 15.25 17.62
N THR A 108 1.13 15.28 16.98
CA THR A 108 1.27 14.58 15.72
C THR A 108 0.93 13.15 16.07
N THR A 109 -0.29 12.73 15.78
CA THR A 109 -0.71 11.34 15.81
C THR A 109 0.08 10.63 14.71
N SER A 110 1.36 10.40 14.98
CA SER A 110 2.19 9.54 14.19
C SER A 110 1.69 8.13 14.43
N GLY A 111 0.93 7.62 13.47
CA GLY A 111 0.92 6.18 13.24
C GLY A 111 -0.42 5.49 13.32
N ASN A 112 -1.39 5.93 12.50
CA ASN A 112 -2.08 4.94 11.67
C ASN A 112 -1.70 5.06 10.18
N ASN A 113 -1.11 6.17 9.74
CA ASN A 113 -0.74 6.36 8.33
C ASN A 113 0.28 5.32 7.85
N SER A 114 1.27 4.93 8.68
CA SER A 114 2.23 3.88 8.34
C SER A 114 1.60 2.50 8.25
N PHE A 115 0.64 2.19 9.13
CA PHE A 115 -0.10 0.93 9.11
C PHE A 115 -1.03 0.85 7.90
N TYR A 116 -1.79 1.91 7.61
CA TYR A 116 -2.65 1.99 6.42
C TYR A 116 -1.84 2.01 5.13
N SER A 117 -0.67 2.66 5.09
CA SER A 117 0.22 2.62 3.90
C SER A 117 0.81 1.23 3.69
N LEU A 118 1.19 0.53 4.75
CA LEU A 118 1.67 -0.86 4.68
C LEU A 118 0.55 -1.79 4.21
N LEU A 119 -0.67 -1.63 4.76
CA LEU A 119 -1.85 -2.37 4.34
C LEU A 119 -2.16 -2.12 2.86
N LEU A 120 -2.11 -0.87 2.40
CA LEU A 120 -2.28 -0.50 0.99
C LEU A 120 -1.24 -1.18 0.10
N LEU A 121 0.04 -1.17 0.50
CA LEU A 121 1.10 -1.82 -0.26
C LEU A 121 0.87 -3.34 -0.38
N ILE A 122 0.46 -3.99 0.71
CA ILE A 122 0.16 -5.44 0.73
C ILE A 122 -1.03 -5.76 -0.16
N THR A 123 -2.12 -4.98 -0.06
CA THR A 123 -3.31 -5.19 -0.89
C THR A 123 -3.03 -4.96 -2.38
N PHE A 124 -2.22 -3.96 -2.71
CA PHE A 124 -1.79 -3.70 -4.08
C PHE A 124 -0.93 -4.83 -4.65
N ALA A 125 0.03 -5.34 -3.87
CA ALA A 125 0.85 -6.48 -4.28
C ALA A 125 0.00 -7.75 -4.53
N LEU A 126 -0.96 -8.05 -3.65
CA LEU A 126 -1.88 -9.18 -3.82
C LEU A 126 -2.76 -9.03 -5.06
N SER A 127 -3.21 -7.81 -5.37
CA SER A 127 -3.98 -7.52 -6.59
C SER A 127 -3.17 -7.81 -7.85
N LEU A 128 -1.91 -7.36 -7.91
CA LEU A 128 -1.03 -7.63 -9.06
C LEU A 128 -0.76 -9.13 -9.27
N ILE A 129 -0.55 -9.88 -8.18
CA ILE A 129 -0.34 -11.32 -8.25
C ILE A 129 -1.60 -12.01 -8.79
N SER A 130 -2.78 -11.66 -8.26
CA SER A 130 -4.06 -12.22 -8.70
C SER A 130 -4.32 -11.95 -10.19
N THR A 131 -4.16 -10.69 -10.63
CA THR A 131 -4.33 -10.31 -12.04
C THR A 131 -3.30 -10.98 -12.94
N GLY A 132 -2.05 -11.14 -12.48
CA GLY A 132 -1.00 -11.84 -13.20
C GLY A 132 -1.31 -13.32 -13.40
N ILE A 133 -1.76 -14.02 -12.36
CA ILE A 133 -2.18 -15.42 -12.43
C ILE A 133 -3.37 -15.58 -13.37
N LEU A 134 -4.39 -14.72 -13.24
CA LEU A 134 -5.58 -14.79 -14.08
C LEU A 134 -5.24 -14.56 -15.56
N SER A 135 -4.40 -13.55 -15.83
CA SER A 135 -3.93 -13.24 -17.19
C SER A 135 -3.09 -14.39 -17.76
N PHE A 136 -2.20 -14.97 -16.96
CA PHE A 136 -1.40 -16.13 -17.36
C PHE A 136 -2.26 -17.34 -17.68
N LEU A 137 -3.27 -17.65 -16.86
CA LEU A 137 -4.21 -18.75 -17.10
C LEU A 137 -5.04 -18.51 -18.35
N LEU A 138 -5.51 -17.27 -18.57
CA LEU A 138 -6.23 -16.89 -19.80
C LEU A 138 -5.34 -17.12 -21.02
N VAL A 139 -4.13 -16.56 -21.05
CA VAL A 139 -3.19 -16.72 -22.17
C VAL A 139 -2.83 -18.18 -22.38
N ARG A 140 -2.58 -18.94 -21.31
CA ARG A 140 -2.30 -20.38 -21.39
C ARG A 140 -3.49 -21.16 -21.96
N ASN A 141 -4.72 -20.83 -21.57
CA ASN A 141 -5.92 -21.46 -22.08
C ASN A 141 -6.19 -21.09 -23.54
N LEU A 142 -6.01 -19.82 -23.91
CA LEU A 142 -6.08 -19.34 -25.30
C LEU A 142 -5.01 -20.00 -26.18
N ARG A 143 -3.80 -20.22 -25.67
CA ARG A 143 -2.75 -20.94 -26.41
C ARG A 143 -3.04 -22.43 -26.55
N ARG A 144 -3.69 -23.06 -25.57
CA ARG A 144 -4.18 -24.45 -25.66
C ARG A 144 -5.42 -24.57 -26.55
N GLY A 145 -6.23 -23.51 -26.65
CA GLY A 145 -7.36 -23.36 -27.55
C GLY A 145 -7.01 -22.88 -28.95
N ARG A 146 -5.73 -22.56 -29.23
CA ARG A 146 -5.18 -22.45 -30.58
C ARG A 146 -4.61 -23.80 -31.03
N VAL A 147 -5.37 -24.86 -30.85
CA VAL A 147 -5.54 -25.75 -31.99
C VAL A 147 -6.28 -24.86 -32.98
N GLU A 148 -5.71 -24.60 -34.16
CA GLU A 148 -6.45 -24.02 -35.29
C GLU A 148 -7.88 -24.54 -35.19
N GLU A 149 -8.87 -23.67 -35.02
CA GLU A 149 -10.25 -24.14 -35.06
C GLU A 149 -10.34 -25.02 -36.30
N PRO A 150 -10.59 -26.35 -36.16
CA PRO A 150 -10.97 -27.10 -37.32
C PRO A 150 -12.29 -26.45 -37.68
N ILE A 151 -12.27 -25.61 -38.70
CA ILE A 151 -13.46 -25.11 -39.35
C ILE A 151 -14.33 -26.36 -39.48
N LEU A 152 -15.44 -26.39 -38.75
CA LEU A 152 -16.40 -27.48 -38.79
C LEU A 152 -16.98 -27.50 -40.20
N VAL A 153 -16.25 -28.11 -41.12
CA VAL A 153 -16.67 -28.39 -42.48
C VAL A 153 -16.70 -29.90 -42.58
N SER A 154 -17.93 -30.42 -42.56
CA SER A 154 -18.37 -31.55 -43.38
C SER A 154 -17.21 -32.26 -44.09
N GLY A 155 -16.89 -33.46 -43.60
CA GLY A 155 -15.71 -34.23 -43.95
C GLY A 155 -15.46 -34.34 -45.46
N LEU A 156 -14.18 -34.54 -45.80
CA LEU A 156 -13.75 -34.74 -47.19
C LEU A 156 -14.60 -35.83 -47.86
N ASP A 157 -15.28 -35.43 -48.94
CA ASP A 157 -16.00 -36.30 -49.84
C ASP A 157 -15.02 -37.28 -50.50
N GLU A 158 -15.47 -38.45 -50.96
CA GLU A 158 -14.59 -39.44 -51.61
C GLU A 158 -13.85 -38.85 -52.81
N ARG A 159 -14.52 -37.94 -53.53
CA ARG A 159 -13.93 -37.18 -54.64
C ARG A 159 -12.87 -36.17 -54.19
N ASP A 160 -13.02 -35.59 -53.00
CA ASP A 160 -12.03 -34.68 -52.43
C ASP A 160 -10.74 -35.47 -52.09
N LYS A 161 -10.87 -36.70 -51.58
CA LYS A 161 -9.74 -37.60 -51.29
C LYS A 161 -9.01 -38.04 -52.56
N LEU A 162 -9.74 -38.40 -53.62
CA LEU A 162 -9.15 -38.75 -54.92
C LEU A 162 -8.31 -37.62 -55.52
N ILE A 163 -8.76 -36.36 -55.34
CA ILE A 163 -8.02 -35.19 -55.81
C ILE A 163 -6.73 -35.00 -55.00
N LEU A 164 -6.77 -35.16 -53.67
CA LEU A 164 -5.58 -35.11 -52.84
C LEU A 164 -4.57 -36.22 -53.21
N GLU A 165 -5.05 -37.44 -53.41
CA GLU A 165 -4.22 -38.57 -53.84
C GLU A 165 -3.58 -38.33 -55.22
N ALA A 166 -4.31 -37.71 -56.15
CA ALA A 166 -3.73 -37.36 -57.44
C ALA A 166 -2.63 -36.29 -57.30
N ILE A 167 -2.83 -35.28 -56.45
CA ILE A 167 -1.84 -34.23 -56.19
C ILE A 167 -0.60 -34.82 -55.49
N SER A 168 -0.77 -35.72 -54.51
CA SER A 168 0.34 -36.37 -53.81
C SER A 168 1.16 -37.30 -54.73
N LYS A 169 0.52 -37.89 -55.76
CA LYS A 169 1.18 -38.62 -56.85
C LYS A 169 1.87 -37.72 -57.90
N GLY A 170 1.88 -36.39 -57.70
CA GLY A 170 2.58 -35.43 -58.56
C GLY A 170 1.70 -34.78 -59.63
N ALA A 171 0.37 -34.85 -59.53
CA ALA A 171 -0.53 -34.13 -60.43
C ALA A 171 -0.56 -32.64 -60.09
N ASP A 172 0.20 -31.87 -60.85
CA ASP A 172 0.51 -30.48 -60.55
C ASP A 172 -0.48 -29.45 -61.14
N SER A 173 -1.45 -29.88 -61.95
CA SER A 173 -2.37 -28.99 -62.69
C SER A 173 -3.76 -29.61 -62.85
N ILE A 174 -4.80 -28.77 -63.02
CA ILE A 174 -6.21 -29.23 -63.16
C ILE A 174 -6.35 -30.28 -64.27
N ALA A 175 -5.63 -30.11 -65.39
CA ALA A 175 -5.67 -31.05 -66.50
C ALA A 175 -5.10 -32.42 -66.13
N LYS A 176 -3.96 -32.47 -65.41
CA LYS A 176 -3.36 -33.73 -64.94
C LYS A 176 -4.21 -34.39 -63.86
N ILE A 177 -4.73 -33.60 -62.91
CA ILE A 177 -5.61 -34.08 -61.84
C ILE A 177 -6.89 -34.69 -62.46
N SER A 178 -7.50 -34.02 -63.44
CA SER A 178 -8.67 -34.52 -64.17
C SER A 178 -8.38 -35.84 -64.90
N LYS A 179 -7.21 -35.96 -65.55
CA LYS A 179 -6.80 -37.19 -66.23
C LYS A 179 -6.59 -38.36 -65.27
N LEU A 180 -6.03 -38.11 -64.09
CA LEU A 180 -5.71 -39.14 -63.10
C LEU A 180 -6.91 -39.55 -62.25
N THR A 181 -7.83 -38.63 -61.96
CA THR A 181 -9.03 -38.90 -61.14
C THR A 181 -10.25 -39.31 -61.97
N GLY A 182 -10.23 -39.12 -63.30
CA GLY A 182 -11.39 -39.34 -64.17
C GLY A 182 -12.52 -38.30 -64.01
N LEU A 183 -12.32 -37.27 -63.17
CA LEU A 183 -13.31 -36.22 -62.92
C LEU A 183 -13.27 -35.12 -63.99
N SER A 184 -14.40 -34.48 -64.27
CA SER A 184 -14.45 -33.35 -65.20
C SER A 184 -13.65 -32.15 -64.67
N ARG A 185 -13.03 -31.38 -65.57
CA ARG A 185 -12.19 -30.22 -65.22
C ARG A 185 -12.92 -29.19 -64.34
N ALA A 186 -14.20 -28.95 -64.58
CA ALA A 186 -15.03 -28.04 -63.77
C ALA A 186 -15.22 -28.56 -62.34
N THR A 187 -15.44 -29.87 -62.19
CA THR A 187 -15.55 -30.53 -60.87
C THR A 187 -14.23 -30.42 -60.12
N VAL A 188 -13.11 -30.74 -60.79
CA VAL A 188 -11.77 -30.61 -60.21
C VAL A 188 -11.49 -29.18 -59.77
N TYR A 189 -11.76 -28.18 -60.61
CA TYR A 189 -11.54 -26.77 -60.25
C TYR A 189 -12.30 -26.37 -58.98
N ARG A 190 -13.60 -26.68 -58.91
CA ARG A 190 -14.45 -26.35 -57.75
C ARG A 190 -13.92 -27.02 -56.46
N ARG A 191 -13.47 -28.27 -56.59
CA ARG A 191 -13.02 -29.11 -55.47
C ARG A 191 -11.61 -28.75 -55.01
N VAL A 192 -10.69 -28.45 -55.94
CA VAL A 192 -9.36 -27.89 -55.62
C VAL A 192 -9.49 -26.54 -54.93
N LYS A 193 -10.37 -25.65 -55.40
CA LYS A 193 -10.63 -24.36 -54.73
C LYS A 193 -11.15 -24.55 -53.29
N LYS A 194 -12.04 -25.54 -53.08
CA LYS A 194 -12.47 -25.97 -51.74
C LYS A 194 -11.29 -26.46 -50.91
N LEU A 195 -10.46 -27.36 -51.44
CA LEU A 195 -9.30 -27.91 -50.73
C LEU A 195 -8.23 -26.85 -50.40
N ILE A 196 -8.08 -25.82 -51.24
CA ILE A 196 -7.24 -24.65 -50.95
C ILE A 196 -7.82 -23.83 -49.80
N SER A 197 -9.14 -23.56 -49.82
CA SER A 197 -9.79 -22.84 -48.72
C SER A 197 -9.73 -23.59 -47.38
N LEU A 198 -9.64 -24.92 -47.44
CA LEU A 198 -9.46 -25.80 -46.28
C LEU A 198 -7.99 -25.96 -45.86
N GLY A 199 -7.05 -25.37 -46.61
CA GLY A 199 -5.62 -25.42 -46.30
C GLY A 199 -4.93 -26.75 -46.59
N TYR A 200 -5.57 -27.69 -47.29
CA TYR A 200 -4.96 -28.98 -47.68
C TYR A 200 -4.07 -28.87 -48.92
N VAL A 201 -4.33 -27.90 -49.80
CA VAL A 201 -3.60 -27.70 -51.07
C VAL A 201 -3.15 -26.24 -51.16
N ARG A 202 -1.94 -26.02 -51.68
CA ARG A 202 -1.39 -24.70 -51.96
C ARG A 202 -1.38 -24.45 -53.47
N GLU A 203 -1.73 -23.22 -53.87
CA GLU A 203 -1.58 -22.74 -55.24
C GLU A 203 -0.24 -21.99 -55.38
N ILE A 204 0.60 -22.41 -56.31
CA ILE A 204 1.87 -21.76 -56.65
C ILE A 204 1.75 -21.24 -58.08
N ARG A 205 1.95 -19.94 -58.26
CA ARG A 205 1.92 -19.30 -59.59
C ARG A 205 3.33 -19.13 -60.11
N GLU A 206 3.68 -19.92 -61.12
CA GLU A 206 4.92 -19.79 -61.86
C GLU A 206 4.61 -19.16 -63.22
N GLY A 207 4.72 -17.82 -63.30
CA GLY A 207 4.42 -17.05 -64.49
C GLY A 207 2.94 -17.16 -64.92
N ASN A 208 2.69 -17.64 -66.14
CA ASN A 208 1.33 -17.82 -66.68
C ASN A 208 0.72 -19.22 -66.38
N LYS A 209 1.35 -20.02 -65.50
CA LYS A 209 0.88 -21.37 -65.13
C LYS A 209 0.61 -21.46 -63.63
N ILE A 210 -0.46 -22.17 -63.30
CA ILE A 210 -0.88 -22.45 -61.93
C ILE A 210 -0.50 -23.90 -61.58
N ARG A 211 0.27 -24.06 -60.51
CA ARG A 211 0.69 -25.35 -59.95
C ARG A 211 0.02 -25.61 -58.60
N TYR A 212 -0.38 -26.85 -58.34
CA TYR A 212 -0.98 -27.26 -57.06
C TYR A 212 -0.09 -28.26 -56.34
N GLU A 213 0.16 -28.02 -55.05
CA GLU A 213 0.96 -28.88 -54.19
C GLU A 213 0.23 -29.15 -52.87
N GLU A 214 0.41 -30.36 -52.32
CA GLU A 214 -0.18 -30.74 -51.03
C GLU A 214 0.51 -30.00 -49.88
N ASN A 215 -0.28 -29.39 -49.00
CA ASN A 215 0.22 -28.67 -47.84
C ASN A 215 0.44 -29.68 -46.70
N LYS A 216 1.60 -30.37 -46.71
CA LYS A 216 1.98 -31.27 -45.62
C LYS A 216 2.13 -30.44 -44.34
N LYS A 217 1.24 -30.65 -43.37
CA LYS A 217 1.43 -30.21 -41.99
C LYS A 217 2.48 -31.14 -41.36
N GLU A 218 3.68 -30.62 -41.10
CA GLU A 218 4.61 -31.20 -40.12
C GLU A 218 4.12 -30.92 -38.69
#